data_AF-A0A6F9ATD7-F1
#
_entry.id   AF-A0A6F9ATD7-F1
#
_cell.length_a   1.000
_cell.length_b   1.000
_cell.length_c   1.000
_cell.angle_alpha   90.00
_cell.angle_beta   90.00
_cell.angle_gamma   90.00
#
_symmetry.space_group_name_H-M   'P 1'
#
loop_
_entity.id
_entity.type
_entity.pdbx_description
1 polymer ?
#
loop_
_entity_poly.entity_id
_entity_poly.type
_entity_poly.pdbx_seq_one_letter_code
_entity_poly.pdbx_strand_id
1 'polypeptide(L)'
;MFGVQFAVSSGRCTRGAFMLLIKVNKELKEELKCDFIMIIDTEGLKSLELAQLDDNHEHDNELATLVIGLSDVTIINIAMENATEMKDILQIVVHAFLRMKEVGKKPICHFVHQNVPDMSAYDNNMRDRKKLLEQLNEMTLAAARMEKKENITKFTDVMDYDPDTSNCYIPGLWHGTPPMAPVNAGYSEACQDFVTQKVENKTDYYDTYIKELLNKIDETLQQHVNVKVSEECEVSLKLHICGRAAREFQKMHDDFIEVNDPRKCLELSKYIYQADFILLFHDRDQCQKKAEDFTKLCIQPAVKEYVTKFLGPDVVDYMKTGKGSEDYSTRTAFQFSILKQLLTDGKYEKYKGYIRNYESFVKDWLFDQMVQQLSKESRREKLEKKHLREIVKIITEAISNIRYTTHTVTDMKTFIQNICRALREKLVFPKDALNSIMTLNYSANTAQFADYLTISVGEMEQSLAAEYDKGGDIKERLRSLPFKPQDKMFTTLFGCGKICPFCGVPCEAGGKQHDKHFSSIHRSEGIRGWRSTFSQKLMIDICSSLVVSSQSFFVQETAAGRQYHPYKDYQTYYPDWNIDGDSSMEAADYWKYVMATFNETIAKEDGAFPADIPEDWKTLTPDDALKSLKMSFNMR
;
A
#
# COMPACT_ATOMS: atom_id res chain seq x y z
N MET A 1 -5.53 -9.07 -14.03
CA MET A 1 -5.88 -7.72 -14.53
C MET A 1 -7.39 -7.49 -14.61
N PHE A 2 -8.16 -8.27 -15.37
CA PHE A 2 -9.61 -8.00 -15.57
C PHE A 2 -10.59 -8.96 -14.89
N GLY A 3 -10.11 -9.92 -14.09
CA GLY A 3 -10.98 -10.82 -13.32
C GLY A 3 -11.80 -11.81 -14.15
N VAL A 4 -11.35 -12.12 -15.38
CA VAL A 4 -12.01 -13.02 -16.33
C VAL A 4 -11.17 -14.27 -16.57
N GLN A 5 -11.83 -15.38 -16.91
CA GLN A 5 -11.18 -16.65 -17.23
C GLN A 5 -11.50 -17.03 -18.68
N PHE A 6 -10.47 -17.07 -19.53
CA PHE A 6 -10.60 -17.59 -20.90
C PHE A 6 -10.60 -19.12 -20.88
N ALA A 7 -11.34 -19.74 -21.80
CA ALA A 7 -11.38 -21.19 -21.93
C ALA A 7 -10.08 -21.68 -22.58
N VAL A 8 -9.16 -22.22 -21.77
CA VAL A 8 -7.94 -22.88 -22.28
C VAL A 8 -8.20 -24.37 -22.49
N SER A 9 -7.89 -24.87 -23.69
CA SER A 9 -7.97 -26.30 -24.00
C SER A 9 -6.86 -27.09 -23.26
N SER A 10 -7.04 -28.40 -23.07
CA SER A 10 -6.18 -29.30 -22.31
C SER A 10 -4.81 -29.55 -22.98
N GLY A 11 -3.99 -28.50 -23.04
CA GLY A 11 -2.70 -28.43 -23.70
C GLY A 11 -2.23 -26.98 -23.83
N ARG A 12 -2.06 -26.29 -22.69
CA ARG A 12 -1.35 -25.01 -22.43
C ARG A 12 -1.32 -23.86 -23.48
N CYS A 13 -2.16 -23.81 -24.50
CA CYS A 13 -2.24 -22.66 -25.40
C CYS A 13 -3.69 -22.40 -25.85
N THR A 14 -4.11 -21.13 -25.77
CA THR A 14 -5.19 -20.57 -26.59
C THR A 14 -4.82 -20.76 -28.06
N ARG A 15 -5.76 -21.11 -28.93
CA ARG A 15 -5.59 -21.15 -30.40
C ARG A 15 -6.54 -20.15 -31.05
N GLY A 16 -6.02 -19.26 -31.89
CA GLY A 16 -6.75 -18.12 -32.45
C GLY A 16 -6.97 -16.97 -31.45
N ALA A 17 -8.04 -16.18 -31.62
CA ALA A 17 -8.40 -15.07 -30.73
C ALA A 17 -9.77 -15.28 -30.07
N PHE A 18 -9.83 -15.10 -28.76
CA PHE A 18 -11.03 -15.19 -27.94
C PHE A 18 -11.46 -13.82 -27.46
N MET A 19 -12.74 -13.50 -27.60
CA MET A 19 -13.29 -12.21 -27.18
C MET A 19 -14.26 -12.40 -26.02
N LEU A 20 -14.12 -11.57 -24.98
CA LEU A 20 -15.00 -11.56 -23.83
C LEU A 20 -15.48 -10.14 -23.53
N LEU A 21 -16.79 -9.99 -23.35
CA LEU A 21 -17.44 -8.70 -23.13
C LEU A 21 -17.78 -8.52 -21.64
N ILE A 22 -17.21 -7.50 -21.00
CA ILE A 22 -17.52 -7.11 -19.63
C ILE A 22 -18.46 -5.90 -19.68
N LYS A 23 -19.61 -6.01 -19.01
CA LYS A 23 -20.55 -4.89 -18.87
C LYS A 23 -20.06 -3.91 -17.81
N VAL A 24 -19.92 -2.63 -18.18
CA VAL A 24 -19.48 -1.58 -17.25
C VAL A 24 -20.64 -1.20 -16.32
N ASN A 25 -20.37 -1.18 -15.01
CA ASN A 25 -21.36 -0.79 -14.01
C ASN A 25 -21.77 0.68 -14.19
N LYS A 26 -23.05 1.02 -13.93
CA LYS A 26 -23.64 2.34 -14.20
C LYS A 26 -22.83 3.50 -13.61
N GLU A 27 -22.20 3.30 -12.47
CA GLU A 27 -21.39 4.32 -11.78
C GLU A 27 -20.06 4.61 -12.49
N LEU A 28 -19.49 3.64 -13.20
CA LEU A 28 -18.22 3.79 -13.94
C LEU A 28 -18.42 4.20 -15.40
N LYS A 29 -19.66 4.15 -15.92
CA LYS A 29 -19.98 4.54 -17.29
C LYS A 29 -19.72 6.02 -17.58
N GLU A 30 -19.97 6.89 -16.60
CA GLU A 30 -19.74 8.33 -16.74
C GLU A 30 -18.24 8.68 -16.79
N GLU A 31 -17.40 7.89 -16.09
CA GLU A 31 -15.94 8.07 -16.03
C GLU A 31 -15.23 7.46 -17.24
N LEU A 32 -15.54 6.20 -17.57
CA LEU A 32 -14.89 5.45 -18.65
C LEU A 32 -15.48 5.74 -20.04
N LYS A 33 -16.65 6.40 -20.09
CA LYS A 33 -17.38 6.76 -21.32
C LYS A 33 -17.67 5.58 -22.24
N CYS A 34 -17.78 4.36 -21.71
CA CYS A 34 -18.10 3.16 -22.47
C CYS A 34 -19.12 2.28 -21.75
N ASP A 35 -19.95 1.56 -22.51
CA ASP A 35 -20.97 0.66 -21.98
C ASP A 35 -20.43 -0.74 -21.66
N PHE A 36 -19.42 -1.16 -22.41
CA PHE A 36 -18.81 -2.47 -22.36
C PHE A 36 -17.30 -2.36 -22.60
N ILE A 37 -16.53 -3.22 -21.94
CA ILE A 37 -15.11 -3.44 -22.21
C ILE A 37 -15.00 -4.79 -22.90
N MET A 38 -14.45 -4.82 -24.11
CA MET A 38 -14.18 -6.05 -24.84
C MET A 38 -12.71 -6.42 -24.64
N ILE A 39 -12.45 -7.63 -24.14
CA ILE A 39 -11.10 -8.16 -23.95
C ILE A 39 -10.87 -9.21 -25.01
N ILE A 40 -9.77 -9.07 -25.76
CA ILE A 40 -9.34 -10.02 -26.77
C ILE A 40 -8.08 -10.71 -26.26
N ASP A 41 -8.15 -12.02 -26.06
CA ASP A 41 -7.01 -12.88 -25.71
C ASP A 41 -6.60 -13.70 -26.92
N THR A 42 -5.32 -13.71 -27.26
CA THR A 42 -4.80 -14.36 -28.47
C THR A 42 -4.00 -15.60 -28.12
N GLU A 43 -3.77 -16.46 -29.10
CA GLU A 43 -2.70 -17.43 -29.02
C GLU A 43 -1.33 -16.76 -28.88
N GLY A 44 -0.37 -17.51 -28.33
CA GLY A 44 1.01 -17.05 -28.19
C GLY A 44 1.70 -17.01 -29.56
N LEU A 45 2.20 -15.83 -29.93
CA LEU A 45 2.99 -15.65 -31.16
C LEU A 45 4.23 -16.54 -31.12
N LYS A 46 4.57 -17.19 -32.24
CA LYS A 46 5.68 -18.14 -32.37
C LYS A 46 5.69 -19.31 -31.36
N SER A 47 4.53 -19.88 -31.02
CA SER A 47 4.51 -21.09 -30.18
C SER A 47 5.32 -22.25 -30.80
N LEU A 48 6.23 -22.84 -30.01
CA LEU A 48 7.07 -24.00 -30.38
C LEU A 48 6.23 -25.23 -30.80
N GLU A 49 4.98 -25.32 -30.36
CA GLU A 49 4.06 -26.42 -30.66
C GLU A 49 3.45 -26.33 -32.08
N LEU A 50 3.54 -25.17 -32.74
CA LEU A 50 3.01 -24.89 -34.09
C LEU A 50 4.09 -24.80 -35.18
N ALA A 51 5.37 -24.95 -34.84
CA ALA A 51 6.53 -24.78 -35.73
C ALA A 51 6.67 -25.84 -36.85
N GLN A 52 5.67 -26.73 -37.05
CA GLN A 52 5.68 -27.77 -38.08
C GLN A 52 4.97 -27.36 -39.39
N LEU A 53 4.46 -26.13 -39.50
CA LEU A 53 3.76 -25.62 -40.67
C LEU A 53 4.55 -24.45 -41.30
N ASP A 54 4.85 -24.55 -42.60
CA ASP A 54 5.72 -23.61 -43.34
C ASP A 54 5.18 -22.15 -43.44
N ASP A 55 3.92 -21.89 -43.05
CA ASP A 55 3.23 -20.58 -43.10
C ASP A 55 3.11 -19.84 -41.75
N ASN A 56 3.76 -20.31 -40.67
CA ASN A 56 3.53 -19.81 -39.29
C ASN A 56 3.76 -18.30 -39.12
N HIS A 57 4.69 -17.71 -39.87
CA HIS A 57 4.98 -16.28 -39.81
C HIS A 57 3.91 -15.39 -40.44
N GLU A 58 3.18 -15.88 -41.46
CA GLU A 58 2.08 -15.11 -42.04
C GLU A 58 0.87 -15.13 -41.11
N HIS A 59 0.58 -16.27 -40.49
CA HIS A 59 -0.51 -16.40 -39.52
C HIS A 59 -0.34 -15.48 -38.30
N ASP A 60 0.84 -15.48 -37.69
CA ASP A 60 1.16 -14.59 -36.56
C ASP A 60 1.01 -13.11 -36.93
N ASN A 61 1.43 -12.73 -38.15
CA ASN A 61 1.28 -11.37 -38.66
C ASN A 61 -0.18 -11.00 -38.90
N GLU A 62 -0.98 -11.89 -39.47
CA GLU A 62 -2.42 -11.69 -39.68
C GLU A 62 -3.17 -11.54 -38.37
N LEU A 63 -2.89 -12.42 -37.40
CA LEU A 63 -3.51 -12.42 -36.09
C LEU A 63 -3.17 -11.14 -35.31
N ALA A 64 -1.88 -10.78 -35.27
CA ALA A 64 -1.44 -9.54 -34.62
C ALA A 64 -2.07 -8.31 -35.29
N THR A 65 -2.12 -8.27 -36.63
CA THR A 65 -2.74 -7.17 -37.38
C THR A 65 -4.23 -7.05 -37.06
N LEU A 66 -4.95 -8.18 -36.98
CA LEU A 66 -6.38 -8.21 -36.66
C LEU A 66 -6.66 -7.72 -35.24
N VAL A 67 -5.93 -8.24 -34.25
CA VAL A 67 -6.17 -7.96 -32.83
C VAL A 67 -5.79 -6.52 -32.49
N ILE A 68 -4.65 -6.05 -32.98
CA ILE A 68 -4.22 -4.66 -32.82
C ILE A 68 -5.19 -3.72 -33.53
N GLY A 69 -5.70 -4.10 -34.70
CA GLY A 69 -6.66 -3.28 -35.45
C GLY A 69 -8.06 -3.18 -34.84
N LEU A 70 -8.46 -4.17 -34.03
CA LEU A 70 -9.72 -4.17 -33.30
C LEU A 70 -9.64 -3.52 -31.92
N SER A 71 -8.43 -3.29 -31.40
CA SER A 71 -8.21 -2.85 -30.02
C SER A 71 -7.95 -1.34 -29.92
N ASP A 72 -8.59 -0.69 -28.95
CA ASP A 72 -8.25 0.70 -28.56
C ASP A 72 -6.97 0.75 -27.71
N VAL A 73 -6.74 -0.30 -26.90
CA VAL A 73 -5.54 -0.51 -26.08
C VAL A 73 -5.02 -1.93 -26.29
N THR A 74 -3.74 -2.07 -26.63
CA THR A 74 -3.04 -3.34 -26.82
C THR A 74 -2.04 -3.56 -25.70
N ILE A 75 -1.97 -4.77 -25.17
CA ILE A 75 -1.00 -5.14 -24.14
C ILE A 75 -0.12 -6.26 -24.68
N ILE A 76 1.18 -6.01 -24.72
CA ILE A 76 2.17 -6.95 -25.23
C ILE A 76 2.91 -7.54 -24.04
N ASN A 77 2.64 -8.81 -23.77
CA ASN A 77 3.28 -9.53 -22.68
C ASN A 77 4.62 -10.12 -23.15
N ILE A 78 5.71 -9.79 -22.45
CA ILE A 78 7.06 -10.24 -22.75
C ILE A 78 7.64 -10.95 -21.52
N ALA A 79 7.97 -12.24 -21.64
CA ALA A 79 8.55 -13.04 -20.57
C ALA A 79 10.02 -13.41 -20.87
N MET A 80 10.94 -12.96 -20.00
CA MET A 80 12.37 -13.32 -19.88
C MET A 80 13.32 -13.16 -21.12
N GLU A 81 14.63 -13.25 -20.83
CA GLU A 81 15.80 -12.61 -21.48
C GLU A 81 16.27 -13.18 -22.85
N ASN A 82 15.42 -13.84 -23.66
CA ASN A 82 15.87 -14.30 -24.98
C ASN A 82 15.77 -13.18 -26.02
N ALA A 83 16.88 -12.45 -26.23
CA ALA A 83 16.96 -11.29 -27.13
C ALA A 83 16.48 -11.58 -28.56
N THR A 84 16.61 -12.83 -29.00
CA THR A 84 16.19 -13.31 -30.32
C THR A 84 14.67 -13.43 -30.46
N GLU A 85 13.99 -14.03 -29.47
CA GLU A 85 12.53 -14.17 -29.46
C GLU A 85 11.83 -12.83 -29.27
N MET A 86 12.38 -11.97 -28.41
CA MET A 86 11.90 -10.61 -28.21
C MET A 86 11.94 -9.82 -29.53
N LYS A 87 13.05 -9.89 -30.27
CA LYS A 87 13.20 -9.20 -31.55
C LYS A 87 12.14 -9.66 -32.55
N ASP A 88 11.89 -10.96 -32.63
CA ASP A 88 10.92 -11.50 -33.58
C ASP A 88 9.47 -11.11 -33.28
N ILE A 89 9.05 -11.12 -32.01
CA ILE A 89 7.71 -10.69 -31.58
C ILE A 89 7.54 -9.19 -31.84
N LEU A 90 8.54 -8.38 -31.51
CA LEU A 90 8.50 -6.94 -31.75
C LEU A 90 8.41 -6.62 -33.25
N GLN A 91 9.02 -7.42 -34.13
CA GLN A 91 8.91 -7.23 -35.58
C GLN A 91 7.47 -7.37 -36.07
N ILE A 92 6.79 -8.43 -35.64
CA ILE A 92 5.40 -8.73 -36.00
C ILE A 92 4.48 -7.59 -35.55
N VAL A 93 4.65 -7.17 -34.29
CA VAL A 93 3.92 -6.06 -33.68
C VAL A 93 4.12 -4.74 -34.46
N VAL A 94 5.36 -4.42 -34.84
CA VAL A 94 5.68 -3.19 -35.56
C VAL A 94 5.05 -3.18 -36.96
N HIS A 95 5.04 -4.31 -37.68
CA HIS A 95 4.34 -4.44 -38.95
C HIS A 95 2.82 -4.22 -38.80
N ALA A 96 2.22 -4.77 -37.75
CA ALA A 96 0.79 -4.56 -37.46
C ALA A 96 0.49 -3.07 -37.20
N PHE A 97 1.29 -2.37 -36.40
CA PHE A 97 1.10 -0.94 -36.13
C PHE A 97 1.30 -0.06 -37.38
N LEU A 98 2.27 -0.39 -38.24
CA LEU A 98 2.48 0.32 -39.51
C LEU A 98 1.24 0.27 -40.39
N ARG A 99 0.65 -0.92 -40.55
CA ARG A 99 -0.59 -1.13 -41.30
C ARG A 99 -1.78 -0.40 -40.66
N MET A 100 -1.85 -0.35 -39.32
CA MET A 100 -2.91 0.39 -38.61
C MET A 100 -2.84 1.89 -38.83
N LYS A 101 -1.63 2.46 -38.92
CA LYS A 101 -1.44 3.87 -39.25
C LYS A 101 -1.98 4.22 -40.65
N GLU A 102 -1.89 3.32 -41.63
CA GLU A 102 -2.43 3.56 -42.98
C GLU A 102 -3.95 3.67 -43.00
N VAL A 103 -4.63 2.85 -42.18
CA VAL A 103 -6.09 2.91 -42.04
C VAL A 103 -6.55 3.99 -41.07
N GLY A 104 -5.64 4.86 -40.61
CA GLY A 104 -5.92 6.01 -39.75
C GLY A 104 -6.22 5.65 -38.29
N LYS A 105 -5.92 4.42 -37.86
CA LYS A 105 -6.08 3.98 -36.46
C LYS A 105 -4.79 4.15 -35.67
N LYS A 106 -4.91 4.62 -34.43
CA LYS A 106 -3.80 4.81 -33.49
C LYS A 106 -4.10 4.11 -32.16
N PRO A 107 -3.94 2.78 -32.08
CA PRO A 107 -4.09 2.05 -30.82
C PRO A 107 -3.03 2.47 -29.79
N ILE A 108 -3.40 2.51 -28.51
CA ILE A 108 -2.48 2.71 -27.38
C ILE A 108 -1.80 1.36 -27.08
N CYS A 109 -0.51 1.33 -26.78
CA CYS A 109 0.21 0.08 -26.48
C CYS A 109 0.94 0.14 -25.13
N HIS A 110 0.88 -0.97 -24.37
CA HIS A 110 1.67 -1.19 -23.16
C HIS A 110 2.49 -2.49 -23.26
N PHE A 111 3.78 -2.42 -22.97
CA PHE A 111 4.66 -3.57 -22.84
C PHE A 111 4.77 -3.99 -21.37
N VAL A 112 4.53 -5.27 -21.08
CA VAL A 112 4.60 -5.83 -19.74
C VAL A 112 5.72 -6.85 -19.68
N HIS A 113 6.76 -6.58 -18.88
CA HIS A 113 7.92 -7.44 -18.70
C HIS A 113 7.77 -8.29 -17.42
N GLN A 114 7.79 -9.62 -17.58
CA GLN A 114 7.64 -10.59 -16.49
C GLN A 114 8.98 -11.21 -16.08
N ASN A 115 9.12 -11.55 -14.79
CA ASN A 115 10.31 -12.19 -14.19
C ASN A 115 11.59 -11.35 -14.25
N VAL A 116 11.48 -10.03 -14.11
CA VAL A 116 12.65 -9.15 -14.04
C VAL A 116 13.18 -9.17 -12.60
N PRO A 117 14.48 -9.48 -12.36
CA PRO A 117 15.03 -9.55 -11.01
C PRO A 117 14.78 -8.25 -10.26
N ASP A 118 14.32 -8.34 -9.01
CA ASP A 118 14.12 -7.16 -8.18
C ASP A 118 15.50 -6.60 -7.79
N MET A 119 15.96 -5.61 -8.54
CA MET A 119 17.10 -4.80 -8.16
C MET A 119 16.66 -3.34 -8.15
N SER A 120 16.93 -2.68 -7.03
CA SER A 120 16.88 -1.24 -6.87
C SER A 120 17.52 -0.53 -8.07
N ALA A 121 16.71 0.02 -8.99
CA ALA A 121 17.10 1.10 -9.88
C ALA A 121 15.94 1.47 -10.83
N TYR A 122 15.33 2.64 -10.60
CA TYR A 122 14.68 3.40 -11.66
C TYR A 122 15.63 3.55 -12.89
N ASP A 123 16.95 3.56 -12.67
CA ASP A 123 18.00 3.69 -13.70
C ASP A 123 18.26 2.44 -14.57
N ASN A 124 18.01 1.21 -14.07
CA ASN A 124 18.13 0.01 -14.90
C ASN A 124 16.89 -0.12 -15.79
N ASN A 125 15.72 0.18 -15.25
CA ASN A 125 14.50 0.33 -16.05
C ASN A 125 14.67 1.44 -17.11
N MET A 126 15.30 2.58 -16.81
CA MET A 126 15.59 3.63 -17.82
C MET A 126 16.55 3.15 -18.94
N ARG A 127 17.62 2.42 -18.60
CA ARG A 127 18.55 1.84 -19.61
C ARG A 127 17.87 0.77 -20.46
N ASP A 128 17.09 -0.10 -19.85
CA ASP A 128 16.36 -1.16 -20.54
C ASP A 128 15.20 -0.60 -21.38
N ARG A 129 14.50 0.43 -20.91
CA ARG A 129 13.50 1.21 -21.67
C ARG A 129 14.12 1.90 -22.87
N LYS A 130 15.30 2.51 -22.71
CA LYS A 130 16.03 3.17 -23.81
C LYS A 130 16.50 2.15 -24.84
N LYS A 131 17.04 1.01 -24.39
CA LYS A 131 17.46 -0.10 -25.24
C LYS A 131 16.28 -0.72 -26.01
N LEU A 132 15.12 -0.88 -25.37
CA LEU A 132 13.89 -1.35 -26.01
C LEU A 132 13.38 -0.35 -27.08
N LEU A 133 13.39 0.96 -26.79
CA LEU A 133 13.02 1.97 -27.76
C LEU A 133 13.99 2.02 -28.96
N GLU A 134 15.29 1.87 -28.73
CA GLU A 134 16.28 1.76 -29.80
C GLU A 134 16.00 0.54 -30.69
N GLN A 135 15.73 -0.61 -30.09
CA GLN A 135 15.33 -1.82 -30.83
C GLN A 135 14.04 -1.61 -31.63
N LEU A 136 12.98 -1.03 -31.03
CA LEU A 136 11.73 -0.71 -31.72
C LEU A 136 11.94 0.22 -32.92
N ASN A 137 12.83 1.22 -32.81
CA ASN A 137 13.17 2.13 -33.91
C ASN A 137 13.88 1.39 -35.05
N GLU A 138 14.84 0.50 -34.74
CA GLU A 138 15.52 -0.32 -35.75
C GLU A 138 14.54 -1.23 -36.49
N MET A 139 13.61 -1.88 -35.77
CA MET A 139 12.60 -2.75 -36.39
C MET A 139 11.63 -1.95 -37.25
N THR A 140 11.25 -0.75 -36.81
CA THR A 140 10.37 0.15 -37.56
C THR A 140 11.00 0.57 -38.89
N LEU A 141 12.29 0.92 -38.88
CA LEU A 141 13.03 1.25 -40.09
C LEU A 141 13.10 0.06 -41.07
N ALA A 142 13.34 -1.14 -40.57
CA ALA A 142 13.37 -2.35 -41.39
C ALA A 142 11.99 -2.64 -42.01
N ALA A 143 10.93 -2.59 -41.20
CA ALA A 143 9.55 -2.82 -41.65
C ALA A 143 9.09 -1.76 -42.66
N ALA A 144 9.40 -0.48 -42.43
CA ALA A 144 9.07 0.61 -43.34
C ALA A 144 9.76 0.47 -44.71
N ARG A 145 11.01 -0.02 -44.76
CA ARG A 145 11.71 -0.32 -46.02
C ARG A 145 11.06 -1.47 -46.78
N MET A 146 10.65 -2.53 -46.07
CA MET A 146 9.96 -3.67 -46.68
C MET A 146 8.60 -3.27 -47.28
N GLU A 147 7.88 -2.37 -46.63
CA GLU A 147 6.58 -1.85 -47.10
C GLU A 147 6.68 -0.61 -48.02
N LYS A 148 7.91 -0.23 -48.44
CA LYS A 148 8.21 0.91 -49.34
C LYS A 148 7.72 2.27 -48.80
N LYS A 149 7.89 2.52 -47.50
CA LYS A 149 7.50 3.76 -46.79
C LYS A 149 8.72 4.52 -46.30
N GLU A 150 9.30 5.35 -47.17
CA GLU A 150 10.56 6.07 -46.89
C GLU A 150 10.42 7.21 -45.86
N ASN A 151 9.19 7.58 -45.49
CA ASN A 151 8.87 8.69 -44.59
C ASN A 151 8.74 8.29 -43.11
N ILE A 152 8.94 7.02 -42.75
CA ILE A 152 8.84 6.52 -41.37
C ILE A 152 10.23 6.10 -40.90
N THR A 153 10.72 6.75 -39.84
CA THR A 153 12.10 6.57 -39.36
C THR A 153 12.22 6.16 -37.90
N LYS A 154 11.17 6.38 -37.10
CA LYS A 154 11.10 6.06 -35.67
C LYS A 154 9.78 5.38 -35.34
N PHE A 155 9.77 4.58 -34.28
CA PHE A 155 8.56 3.94 -33.77
C PHE A 155 7.51 4.97 -33.34
N THR A 156 7.95 6.10 -32.78
CA THR A 156 7.08 7.24 -32.43
C THR A 156 6.43 7.91 -33.65
N ASP A 157 6.96 7.69 -34.86
CA ASP A 157 6.29 8.17 -36.08
C ASP A 157 5.04 7.32 -36.35
N VAL A 158 5.03 6.05 -35.90
CA VAL A 158 3.94 5.09 -36.12
C VAL A 158 2.84 5.23 -35.07
N MET A 159 3.22 5.38 -33.79
CA MET A 159 2.28 5.50 -32.67
C MET A 159 2.82 6.39 -31.54
N ASP A 160 1.93 6.92 -30.71
CA ASP A 160 2.31 7.70 -29.52
C ASP A 160 2.83 6.74 -28.44
N TYR A 161 4.14 6.77 -28.18
CA TYR A 161 4.81 5.87 -27.25
C TYR A 161 5.68 6.66 -26.26
N ASP A 162 5.45 6.45 -24.97
CA ASP A 162 6.23 7.03 -23.89
C ASP A 162 6.94 5.91 -23.09
N PRO A 163 8.28 5.84 -23.13
CA PRO A 163 9.04 4.81 -22.42
C PRO A 163 8.75 4.73 -20.91
N ASP A 164 8.34 5.83 -20.27
CA ASP A 164 8.16 5.86 -18.81
C ASP A 164 6.79 5.36 -18.36
N THR A 165 5.75 5.54 -19.17
CA THR A 165 4.36 5.16 -18.85
C THR A 165 3.89 3.93 -19.62
N SER A 166 4.56 3.56 -20.72
CA SER A 166 4.15 2.45 -21.61
C SER A 166 4.84 1.12 -21.26
N ASN A 167 5.72 1.07 -20.25
CA ASN A 167 6.45 -0.14 -19.82
C ASN A 167 6.20 -0.49 -18.34
N CYS A 168 5.79 -1.71 -18.05
CA CYS A 168 5.53 -2.23 -16.69
C CYS A 168 6.43 -3.44 -16.35
N TYR A 169 6.92 -3.50 -15.11
CA TYR A 169 7.87 -4.53 -14.62
C TYR A 169 7.37 -5.15 -13.30
N ILE A 170 7.56 -6.46 -13.09
CA ILE A 170 7.01 -7.23 -11.93
C ILE A 170 8.13 -8.04 -11.19
N PRO A 171 8.39 -7.84 -9.85
CA PRO A 171 9.50 -8.44 -9.04
C PRO A 171 9.19 -9.73 -8.21
N GLY A 172 10.18 -10.32 -7.47
CA GLY A 172 10.14 -11.66 -6.78
C GLY A 172 10.35 -11.74 -5.23
N LEU A 173 10.28 -12.93 -4.58
CA LEU A 173 9.94 -13.13 -3.13
C LEU A 173 10.90 -13.92 -2.20
N TRP A 174 11.87 -14.72 -2.67
CA TRP A 174 12.81 -15.37 -1.71
C TRP A 174 13.88 -14.38 -1.21
N HIS A 175 14.36 -14.54 0.03
CA HIS A 175 15.68 -14.05 0.40
C HIS A 175 16.72 -15.14 0.14
N GLY A 176 17.44 -14.98 -0.97
CA GLY A 176 18.48 -15.90 -1.42
C GLY A 176 17.95 -17.07 -2.26
N THR A 177 18.86 -17.98 -2.61
CA THR A 177 18.62 -19.07 -3.56
C THR A 177 18.19 -20.36 -2.83
N PRO A 178 16.98 -20.89 -3.07
CA PRO A 178 16.55 -22.20 -2.58
C PRO A 178 17.45 -23.37 -3.01
N PRO A 179 17.38 -24.57 -2.37
CA PRO A 179 16.22 -25.15 -1.66
C PRO A 179 16.21 -24.98 -0.13
N MET A 180 17.19 -24.31 0.47
CA MET A 180 17.34 -24.22 1.94
C MET A 180 17.07 -22.82 2.52
N ALA A 181 16.37 -21.95 1.77
CA ALA A 181 15.99 -20.62 2.22
C ALA A 181 14.78 -20.70 3.18
N PRO A 182 14.82 -20.09 4.37
CA PRO A 182 13.71 -20.14 5.33
C PRO A 182 12.48 -19.41 4.80
N VAL A 183 11.29 -19.96 5.09
CA VAL A 183 9.99 -19.34 4.78
C VAL A 183 9.85 -18.07 5.64
N ASN A 184 9.53 -16.95 4.98
CA ASN A 184 9.29 -15.68 5.65
C ASN A 184 8.05 -15.79 6.56
N ALA A 185 8.21 -15.63 7.88
CA ALA A 185 7.10 -15.63 8.84
C ALA A 185 6.07 -14.50 8.55
N GLY A 186 6.51 -13.42 7.89
CA GLY A 186 5.67 -12.33 7.41
C GLY A 186 4.66 -12.75 6.34
N TYR A 187 4.83 -13.90 5.67
CA TYR A 187 3.85 -14.41 4.70
C TYR A 187 2.54 -14.83 5.36
N SER A 188 2.63 -15.64 6.42
CA SER A 188 1.46 -16.09 7.16
C SER A 188 0.81 -14.93 7.91
N GLU A 189 1.60 -13.98 8.41
CA GLU A 189 1.10 -12.75 9.04
C GLU A 189 0.39 -11.85 8.01
N ALA A 190 0.95 -11.62 6.81
CA ALA A 190 0.32 -10.79 5.79
C ALA A 190 -0.98 -11.37 5.19
N CYS A 191 -1.12 -12.70 5.17
CA CYS A 191 -2.37 -13.37 4.81
C CYS A 191 -3.40 -13.29 5.95
N GLN A 192 -2.95 -13.44 7.20
CA GLN A 192 -3.80 -13.31 8.38
C GLN A 192 -4.30 -11.86 8.57
N ASP A 193 -3.44 -10.87 8.33
CA ASP A 193 -3.78 -9.45 8.38
C ASP A 193 -4.79 -9.08 7.29
N PHE A 194 -4.69 -9.68 6.10
CA PHE A 194 -5.68 -9.48 5.03
C PHE A 194 -7.05 -10.01 5.42
N VAL A 195 -7.12 -11.24 5.96
CA VAL A 195 -8.39 -11.83 6.42
C VAL A 195 -8.99 -10.97 7.55
N THR A 196 -8.16 -10.54 8.50
CA THR A 196 -8.58 -9.70 9.64
C THR A 196 -9.11 -8.35 9.16
N GLN A 197 -8.39 -7.67 8.27
CA GLN A 197 -8.79 -6.38 7.70
C GLN A 197 -10.13 -6.47 6.96
N LYS A 198 -10.39 -7.55 6.21
CA LYS A 198 -11.66 -7.72 5.48
C LYS A 198 -12.84 -7.95 6.44
N VAL A 199 -12.65 -8.74 7.49
CA VAL A 199 -13.68 -9.01 8.51
C VAL A 199 -14.02 -7.75 9.31
N GLU A 200 -13.06 -6.88 9.60
CA GLU A 200 -13.29 -5.63 10.36
C GLU A 200 -14.13 -4.57 9.63
N ASN A 201 -14.26 -4.66 8.30
CA ASN A 201 -14.95 -3.64 7.48
C ASN A 201 -16.50 -3.66 7.59
N LYS A 202 -17.10 -4.59 8.34
CA LYS A 202 -18.56 -4.72 8.56
C LYS A 202 -19.42 -4.81 7.28
N THR A 203 -18.85 -5.27 6.17
CA THR A 203 -19.55 -5.54 4.91
C THR A 203 -19.78 -7.03 4.73
N ASP A 204 -20.68 -7.42 3.82
CA ASP A 204 -20.92 -8.84 3.49
C ASP A 204 -19.68 -9.50 2.86
N TYR A 205 -19.70 -10.83 2.81
CA TYR A 205 -18.75 -11.62 2.03
C TYR A 205 -18.96 -11.40 0.54
N TYR A 206 -17.87 -11.05 -0.14
CA TYR A 206 -17.79 -11.04 -1.59
C TYR A 206 -17.00 -12.27 -2.04
N ASP A 207 -17.47 -12.92 -3.10
CA ASP A 207 -16.81 -14.07 -3.72
C ASP A 207 -15.40 -13.72 -4.23
N THR A 208 -15.11 -12.43 -4.43
CA THR A 208 -13.78 -11.91 -4.75
C THR A 208 -12.79 -12.04 -3.60
N TYR A 209 -13.21 -12.17 -2.34
CA TYR A 209 -12.27 -12.18 -1.20
C TYR A 209 -11.43 -13.45 -1.15
N ILE A 210 -12.01 -14.61 -1.45
CA ILE A 210 -11.23 -15.85 -1.60
C ILE A 210 -10.35 -15.79 -2.85
N LYS A 211 -10.79 -15.12 -3.92
CA LYS A 211 -9.98 -14.92 -5.14
C LYS A 211 -8.82 -13.95 -4.90
N GLU A 212 -9.04 -12.87 -4.15
CA GLU A 212 -8.00 -11.92 -3.73
C GLU A 212 -7.02 -12.59 -2.77
N LEU A 213 -7.50 -13.43 -1.86
CA LEU A 213 -6.64 -14.22 -0.97
C LEU A 213 -5.84 -15.28 -1.74
N LEU A 214 -6.47 -15.98 -2.69
CA LEU A 214 -5.80 -16.94 -3.56
C LEU A 214 -4.81 -16.26 -4.48
N ASN A 215 -5.15 -15.11 -5.08
CA ASN A 215 -4.24 -14.29 -5.87
C ASN A 215 -3.10 -13.79 -5.00
N LYS A 216 -3.35 -13.38 -3.76
CA LYS A 216 -2.29 -12.98 -2.84
C LYS A 216 -1.40 -14.18 -2.49
N ILE A 217 -1.97 -15.37 -2.28
CA ILE A 217 -1.23 -16.62 -2.08
C ILE A 217 -0.44 -16.98 -3.33
N ASP A 218 -1.00 -16.81 -4.52
CA ASP A 218 -0.42 -17.17 -5.82
C ASP A 218 0.65 -16.20 -6.26
N GLU A 219 0.40 -14.90 -6.16
CA GLU A 219 1.39 -13.84 -6.31
C GLU A 219 2.55 -14.13 -5.38
N THR A 220 2.27 -14.51 -4.14
CA THR A 220 3.33 -14.90 -3.22
C THR A 220 4.01 -16.20 -3.72
N LEU A 221 3.33 -17.32 -3.94
CA LEU A 221 3.95 -18.57 -4.40
C LEU A 221 4.72 -18.45 -5.73
N GLN A 222 4.28 -17.61 -6.66
CA GLN A 222 4.90 -17.38 -7.97
C GLN A 222 6.15 -16.52 -7.88
N GLN A 223 6.23 -15.63 -6.90
CA GLN A 223 7.44 -14.86 -6.66
C GLN A 223 8.61 -15.74 -6.16
N HIS A 224 8.39 -17.05 -5.95
CA HIS A 224 9.29 -18.01 -5.34
C HIS A 224 9.82 -19.11 -6.33
N VAL A 225 10.42 -18.75 -7.47
CA VAL A 225 10.71 -19.66 -8.61
C VAL A 225 11.73 -20.82 -8.39
N ASN A 226 12.58 -20.79 -7.36
CA ASN A 226 13.69 -21.77 -7.24
C ASN A 226 13.41 -23.03 -6.39
N VAL A 227 12.18 -23.24 -5.93
CA VAL A 227 11.72 -24.57 -5.52
C VAL A 227 10.44 -24.85 -6.28
N LYS A 228 10.43 -25.92 -7.08
CA LYS A 228 9.17 -26.55 -7.49
C LYS A 228 8.49 -27.03 -6.20
N VAL A 229 7.64 -26.20 -5.61
CA VAL A 229 6.67 -26.67 -4.62
C VAL A 229 5.87 -27.76 -5.33
N SER A 230 5.78 -28.95 -4.75
CA SER A 230 4.98 -30.01 -5.35
C SER A 230 3.53 -29.52 -5.45
N GLU A 231 2.85 -29.86 -6.54
CA GLU A 231 1.44 -29.47 -6.73
C GLU A 231 0.59 -29.89 -5.51
N GLU A 232 0.91 -31.01 -4.87
CA GLU A 232 0.29 -31.45 -3.61
C GLU A 232 0.52 -30.50 -2.43
N CYS A 233 1.71 -29.92 -2.29
CA CYS A 233 2.05 -28.99 -1.21
C CYS A 233 1.41 -27.61 -1.46
N GLU A 234 1.40 -27.14 -2.71
CA GLU A 234 0.69 -25.91 -3.10
C GLU A 234 -0.82 -26.02 -2.85
N VAL A 235 -1.43 -27.12 -3.29
CA VAL A 235 -2.86 -27.38 -3.06
C VAL A 235 -3.14 -27.51 -1.57
N SER A 236 -2.31 -28.20 -0.80
CA SER A 236 -2.48 -28.35 0.64
C SER A 236 -2.36 -27.01 1.39
N LEU A 237 -1.44 -26.14 0.98
CA LEU A 237 -1.26 -24.82 1.56
C LEU A 237 -2.46 -23.91 1.26
N LYS A 238 -2.90 -23.87 0.00
CA LYS A 238 -4.11 -23.14 -0.41
C LYS A 238 -5.32 -23.62 0.36
N LEU A 239 -5.53 -24.93 0.45
CA LEU A 239 -6.62 -25.53 1.22
C LEU A 239 -6.54 -25.18 2.71
N HIS A 240 -5.34 -25.15 3.29
CA HIS A 240 -5.16 -24.79 4.70
C HIS A 240 -5.53 -23.32 4.97
N ILE A 241 -5.00 -22.39 4.17
CA ILE A 241 -5.23 -20.95 4.34
C ILE A 241 -6.69 -20.60 3.99
N CYS A 242 -7.20 -21.09 2.85
CA CYS A 242 -8.60 -20.88 2.48
C CYS A 242 -9.55 -21.57 3.45
N GLY A 243 -9.20 -22.73 4.02
CA GLY A 243 -10.01 -23.39 5.04
C GLY A 243 -10.08 -22.63 6.37
N ARG A 244 -9.06 -21.82 6.69
CA ARG A 244 -9.13 -20.86 7.80
C ARG A 244 -9.95 -19.64 7.43
N ALA A 245 -9.66 -19.02 6.29
CA ALA A 245 -10.38 -17.82 5.81
C ALA A 245 -11.88 -18.08 5.60
N ALA A 246 -12.26 -19.24 5.07
CA ALA A 246 -13.66 -19.61 4.85
C ALA A 246 -14.48 -19.64 6.15
N ARG A 247 -13.89 -20.06 7.28
CA ARG A 247 -14.58 -20.02 8.58
C ARG A 247 -14.83 -18.59 9.06
N GLU A 248 -13.84 -17.71 8.90
CA GLU A 248 -13.96 -16.30 9.26
C GLU A 248 -14.94 -15.56 8.34
N PHE A 249 -14.88 -15.82 7.03
CA PHE A 249 -15.78 -15.22 6.05
C PHE A 249 -17.20 -15.74 6.13
N GLN A 250 -17.40 -17.03 6.43
CA GLN A 250 -18.75 -17.57 6.69
C GLN A 250 -19.36 -16.89 7.91
N LYS A 251 -18.60 -16.73 9.00
CA LYS A 251 -19.07 -16.02 10.18
C LYS A 251 -19.42 -14.56 9.86
N MET A 252 -18.58 -13.86 9.09
CA MET A 252 -18.86 -12.50 8.62
C MET A 252 -20.14 -12.41 7.78
N HIS A 253 -20.38 -13.39 6.89
CA HIS A 253 -21.60 -13.47 6.08
C HIS A 253 -22.84 -13.75 6.94
N ASP A 254 -22.76 -14.69 7.87
CA ASP A 254 -23.85 -15.04 8.78
C ASP A 254 -24.22 -13.82 9.66
N ASP A 255 -23.22 -13.13 10.20
CA ASP A 255 -23.39 -11.89 10.98
C ASP A 255 -24.02 -10.78 10.10
N PHE A 256 -23.59 -10.63 8.83
CA PHE A 256 -24.17 -9.66 7.90
C PHE A 256 -25.63 -9.97 7.59
N ILE A 257 -25.98 -11.22 7.29
CA ILE A 257 -27.37 -11.64 7.06
C ILE A 257 -28.21 -11.43 8.30
N GLU A 258 -27.68 -11.74 9.50
CA GLU A 258 -28.44 -11.57 10.73
C GLU A 258 -28.85 -10.12 10.96
N VAL A 259 -27.95 -9.17 10.65
CA VAL A 259 -28.18 -7.73 10.79
C VAL A 259 -29.03 -7.16 9.64
N ASN A 260 -28.91 -7.69 8.43
CA ASN A 260 -29.56 -7.15 7.23
C ASN A 260 -30.78 -7.96 6.75
N ASP A 261 -31.23 -8.95 7.52
CA ASP A 261 -32.40 -9.78 7.19
C ASP A 261 -33.61 -8.87 6.89
N PRO A 262 -34.17 -8.90 5.65
CA PRO A 262 -35.22 -7.97 5.25
C PRO A 262 -36.47 -8.05 6.13
N ARG A 263 -36.77 -9.23 6.69
CA ARG A 263 -37.94 -9.42 7.56
C ARG A 263 -37.69 -8.86 8.95
N LYS A 264 -36.50 -9.07 9.54
CA LYS A 264 -36.11 -8.44 10.81
C LYS A 264 -36.01 -6.92 10.65
N CYS A 265 -35.39 -6.42 9.58
CA CYS A 265 -35.34 -4.99 9.25
C CYS A 265 -36.74 -4.39 9.10
N LEU A 266 -37.66 -5.09 8.42
CA LEU A 266 -39.05 -4.65 8.27
C LEU A 266 -39.81 -4.69 9.59
N GLU A 267 -39.63 -5.72 10.43
CA GLU A 267 -40.24 -5.79 11.77
C GLU A 267 -39.68 -4.73 12.71
N LEU A 268 -38.38 -4.42 12.66
CA LEU A 268 -37.77 -3.29 13.37
C LEU A 268 -38.34 -1.95 12.88
N SER A 269 -38.53 -1.80 11.57
CA SER A 269 -39.09 -0.59 10.95
C SER A 269 -40.61 -0.49 11.09
N LYS A 270 -41.30 -1.58 11.44
CA LYS A 270 -42.76 -1.64 11.56
C LYS A 270 -43.30 -0.64 12.56
N TYR A 271 -42.63 -0.47 13.69
CA TYR A 271 -43.00 0.56 14.67
C TYR A 271 -42.84 1.98 14.09
N ILE A 272 -41.79 2.22 13.30
CA ILE A 272 -41.55 3.51 12.63
C ILE A 272 -42.65 3.78 11.61
N TYR A 273 -42.95 2.82 10.72
CA TYR A 273 -44.04 2.93 9.75
C TYR A 273 -45.42 3.06 10.41
N GLN A 274 -45.67 2.33 11.49
CA GLN A 274 -46.91 2.43 12.26
C GLN A 274 -47.03 3.81 12.95
N ALA A 275 -45.97 4.29 13.58
CA ALA A 275 -45.96 5.61 14.21
C ALA A 275 -46.15 6.72 13.17
N ASP A 276 -45.52 6.60 12.00
CA ASP A 276 -45.70 7.53 10.88
C ASP A 276 -47.13 7.48 10.34
N PHE A 277 -47.71 6.28 10.16
CA PHE A 277 -49.11 6.11 9.76
C PHE A 277 -50.08 6.74 10.77
N ILE A 278 -49.86 6.54 12.08
CA ILE A 278 -50.70 7.13 13.13
C ILE A 278 -50.58 8.67 13.13
N LEU A 279 -49.37 9.20 12.97
CA LEU A 279 -49.14 10.65 12.88
C LEU A 279 -49.79 11.27 11.63
N LEU A 280 -49.75 10.55 10.51
CA LEU A 280 -50.43 10.91 9.27
C LEU A 280 -51.95 10.90 9.41
N PHE A 281 -52.48 9.85 10.04
CA PHE A 281 -53.90 9.67 10.26
C PHE A 281 -54.50 10.74 11.19
N HIS A 282 -53.70 11.29 12.11
CA HIS A 282 -54.12 12.33 13.05
C HIS A 282 -53.81 13.77 12.60
N ASP A 283 -53.31 13.98 11.37
CA ASP A 283 -52.96 15.30 10.81
C ASP A 283 -52.08 16.16 11.74
N ARG A 284 -51.20 15.50 12.52
CA ARG A 284 -50.28 16.17 13.43
C ARG A 284 -49.08 16.69 12.65
N ASP A 285 -48.60 17.88 12.99
CA ASP A 285 -47.40 18.48 12.41
C ASP A 285 -46.19 17.54 12.54
N GLN A 286 -45.68 17.07 11.39
CA GLN A 286 -44.60 16.09 11.29
C GLN A 286 -43.21 16.72 11.18
N CYS A 287 -43.13 18.04 11.12
CA CYS A 287 -41.88 18.75 10.89
C CYS A 287 -40.82 18.42 11.96
N GLN A 288 -41.24 18.34 13.23
CA GLN A 288 -40.33 18.02 14.34
C GLN A 288 -39.75 16.61 14.22
N LYS A 289 -40.62 15.58 14.17
CA LYS A 289 -40.16 14.18 14.13
C LYS A 289 -39.30 13.90 12.90
N LYS A 290 -39.66 14.46 11.73
CA LYS A 290 -38.86 14.27 10.51
C LYS A 290 -37.53 15.01 10.55
N ALA A 291 -37.48 16.18 11.19
CA ALA A 291 -36.21 16.86 11.44
C ALA A 291 -35.31 16.03 12.37
N GLU A 292 -35.87 15.41 13.41
CA GLU A 292 -35.14 14.46 14.26
C GLU A 292 -34.66 13.23 13.49
N ASP A 293 -35.52 12.61 12.69
CA ASP A 293 -35.17 11.42 11.88
C ASP A 293 -34.07 11.75 10.86
N PHE A 294 -34.18 12.88 10.16
CA PHE A 294 -33.16 13.34 9.22
C PHE A 294 -31.83 13.63 9.89
N THR A 295 -31.87 14.21 11.09
CA THR A 295 -30.66 14.43 11.87
C THR A 295 -30.04 13.10 12.30
N LYS A 296 -30.80 12.19 12.90
CA LYS A 296 -30.30 10.92 13.45
C LYS A 296 -29.83 9.94 12.38
N LEU A 297 -30.57 9.82 11.27
CA LEU A 297 -30.32 8.80 10.24
C LEU A 297 -29.40 9.28 9.11
N CYS A 298 -29.32 10.59 8.85
CA CYS A 298 -28.52 11.13 7.74
C CYS A 298 -27.40 12.06 8.19
N ILE A 299 -27.71 13.13 8.94
CA ILE A 299 -26.71 14.15 9.30
C ILE A 299 -25.70 13.59 10.30
N GLN A 300 -26.15 12.92 11.36
CA GLN A 300 -25.30 12.43 12.44
C GLN A 300 -24.24 11.42 11.95
N PRO A 301 -24.57 10.40 11.14
CA PRO A 301 -23.56 9.52 10.55
C PRO A 301 -22.55 10.27 9.67
N ALA A 302 -23.02 11.19 8.83
CA ALA A 302 -22.16 11.98 7.94
C ALA A 302 -21.20 12.89 8.74
N VAL A 303 -21.67 13.48 9.84
CA VAL A 303 -20.86 14.29 10.76
C VAL A 303 -19.81 13.42 11.48
N LYS A 304 -20.17 12.22 11.95
CA LYS A 304 -19.21 11.29 12.56
C LYS A 304 -18.11 10.87 11.58
N GLU A 305 -18.47 10.61 10.33
CA GLU A 305 -17.52 10.28 9.26
C GLU A 305 -16.60 11.47 8.96
N TYR A 306 -17.16 12.68 8.86
CA TYR A 306 -16.39 13.91 8.68
C TYR A 306 -15.34 14.10 9.79
N VAL A 307 -15.74 14.04 11.07
CA VAL A 307 -14.82 14.18 12.20
C VAL A 307 -13.72 13.10 12.15
N THR A 308 -14.10 11.86 11.83
CA THR A 308 -13.16 10.73 11.70
C THR A 308 -12.14 10.96 10.58
N LYS A 309 -12.55 11.54 9.45
CA LYS A 309 -11.67 11.84 8.30
C LYS A 309 -10.61 12.88 8.64
N PHE A 310 -10.95 13.91 9.44
CA PHE A 310 -10.02 15.00 9.78
C PHE A 310 -9.17 14.74 11.01
N LEU A 311 -9.55 13.80 11.88
CA LEU A 311 -8.76 13.48 13.07
C LEU A 311 -7.34 13.03 12.73
N GLY A 312 -7.18 12.17 11.72
CA GLY A 312 -5.87 11.63 11.34
C GLY A 312 -4.85 12.70 10.91
N PRO A 313 -5.18 13.57 9.94
CA PRO A 313 -4.34 14.72 9.57
C PRO A 313 -4.01 15.65 10.74
N ASP A 314 -4.98 15.96 11.60
CA ASP A 314 -4.75 16.83 12.77
C ASP A 314 -3.76 16.21 13.77
N VAL A 315 -3.78 14.89 13.95
CA VAL A 315 -2.77 14.19 14.77
C VAL A 315 -1.37 14.37 14.18
N VAL A 316 -1.22 14.27 12.86
CA VAL A 316 0.09 14.48 12.21
C VAL A 316 0.56 15.92 12.38
N ASP A 317 -0.33 16.90 12.14
CA ASP A 317 0.00 18.31 12.30
C ASP A 317 0.40 18.63 13.75
N TYR A 318 -0.34 18.08 14.71
CA TYR A 318 -0.04 18.23 16.13
C TYR A 318 1.34 17.66 16.50
N MET A 319 1.68 16.46 16.01
CA MET A 319 3.00 15.86 16.27
C MET A 319 4.14 16.73 15.71
N LYS A 320 3.91 17.42 14.59
CA LYS A 320 4.91 18.26 13.93
C LYS A 320 5.00 19.68 14.46
N THR A 321 3.95 20.21 15.07
CA THR A 321 3.89 21.63 15.51
C THR A 321 3.77 21.78 17.03
N GLY A 322 3.33 20.75 17.72
CA GLY A 322 3.07 20.76 19.16
C GLY A 322 4.32 20.66 20.04
N LYS A 323 4.11 20.55 21.35
CA LYS A 323 5.20 20.41 22.33
C LYS A 323 5.89 19.05 22.17
N GLY A 324 7.19 19.07 21.89
CA GLY A 324 7.98 17.89 21.54
C GLY A 324 8.13 17.68 20.02
N SER A 325 7.70 18.64 19.21
CA SER A 325 7.92 18.63 17.76
C SER A 325 9.39 18.62 17.35
N GLU A 326 10.29 19.10 18.21
CA GLU A 326 11.73 19.09 18.01
C GLU A 326 12.24 17.68 17.66
N ASP A 327 11.70 16.66 18.32
CA ASP A 327 12.01 15.24 18.10
C ASP A 327 11.60 14.75 16.70
N TYR A 328 10.70 15.47 16.02
CA TYR A 328 10.17 15.14 14.69
C TYR A 328 10.54 16.20 13.64
N SER A 329 11.35 17.20 13.99
CA SER A 329 11.69 18.33 13.12
C SER A 329 12.64 17.93 12.00
N THR A 330 13.58 17.05 12.32
CA THR A 330 14.58 16.51 11.40
C THR A 330 14.72 15.01 11.60
N ARG A 331 15.19 14.34 10.56
CA ARG A 331 15.47 12.92 10.61
C ARG A 331 16.51 12.55 11.68
N THR A 332 17.53 13.41 11.83
CA THR A 332 18.58 13.28 12.84
C THR A 332 18.00 13.37 14.26
N ALA A 333 17.14 14.36 14.54
CA ALA A 333 16.47 14.48 15.83
C ALA A 333 15.53 13.29 16.12
N PHE A 334 14.86 12.77 15.09
CA PHE A 334 13.99 11.60 15.18
C PHE A 334 14.76 10.32 15.53
N GLN A 335 15.86 10.06 14.81
CA GLN A 335 16.73 8.91 15.10
C GLN A 335 17.34 9.01 16.52
N PHE A 336 17.80 10.19 16.91
CA PHE A 336 18.28 10.44 18.28
C PHE A 336 17.21 10.11 19.33
N SER A 337 15.96 10.54 19.11
CA SER A 337 14.86 10.34 20.05
C SER A 337 14.54 8.86 20.25
N ILE A 338 14.54 8.07 19.17
CA ILE A 338 14.35 6.62 19.26
C ILE A 338 15.50 5.96 20.02
N LEU A 339 16.76 6.27 19.68
CA LEU A 339 17.93 5.68 20.34
C LEU A 339 18.00 6.05 21.83
N LYS A 340 17.67 7.28 22.19
CA LYS A 340 17.55 7.72 23.58
C LYS A 340 16.46 6.94 24.33
N GLN A 341 15.32 6.68 23.70
CA GLN A 341 14.25 5.88 24.29
C GLN A 341 14.69 4.42 24.50
N LEU A 342 15.35 3.82 23.51
CA LEU A 342 15.91 2.46 23.63
C LEU A 342 16.90 2.34 24.78
N LEU A 343 17.77 3.34 24.95
CA LEU A 343 18.72 3.41 26.07
C LEU A 343 18.02 3.47 27.42
N THR A 344 16.99 4.31 27.51
CA THR A 344 16.19 4.48 28.73
C THR A 344 15.41 3.21 29.07
N ASP A 345 14.90 2.51 28.05
CA ASP A 345 14.16 1.26 28.23
C ASP A 345 15.06 0.11 28.68
N GLY A 346 16.31 0.07 28.21
CA GLY A 346 17.32 -0.93 28.62
C GLY A 346 16.96 -2.38 28.28
N LYS A 347 16.09 -2.61 27.28
CA LYS A 347 15.57 -3.95 26.92
C LYS A 347 16.04 -4.38 25.53
N TYR A 348 16.77 -5.50 25.46
CA TYR A 348 17.28 -6.05 24.19
C TYR A 348 16.19 -6.31 23.15
N GLU A 349 15.00 -6.78 23.55
CA GLU A 349 13.89 -7.02 22.60
C GLU A 349 13.51 -5.77 21.79
N LYS A 350 13.58 -4.58 22.40
CA LYS A 350 13.33 -3.32 21.68
C LYS A 350 14.47 -2.99 20.72
N TYR A 351 15.73 -3.22 21.14
CA TYR A 351 16.88 -3.08 20.25
C TYR A 351 16.80 -4.02 19.05
N LYS A 352 16.46 -5.30 19.28
CA LYS A 352 16.26 -6.31 18.25
C LYS A 352 15.17 -5.91 17.26
N GLY A 353 14.02 -5.45 17.74
CA GLY A 353 12.96 -4.90 16.89
C GLY A 353 13.46 -3.75 16.03
N TYR A 354 14.17 -2.80 16.63
CA TYR A 354 14.79 -1.67 15.91
C TYR A 354 15.83 -2.09 14.86
N ILE A 355 16.65 -3.11 15.16
CA ILE A 355 17.77 -3.56 14.31
C ILE A 355 17.28 -4.44 13.15
N ARG A 356 16.38 -5.39 13.43
CA ARG A 356 15.95 -6.39 12.46
C ARG A 356 14.70 -5.97 11.69
N ASN A 357 13.78 -5.26 12.35
CA ASN A 357 12.47 -4.89 11.82
C ASN A 357 12.24 -3.37 11.92
N TYR A 358 13.20 -2.58 11.41
CA TYR A 358 13.24 -1.12 11.59
C TYR A 358 11.92 -0.44 11.21
N GLU A 359 11.33 -0.75 10.05
CA GLU A 359 10.09 -0.11 9.60
C GLU A 359 8.90 -0.36 10.54
N SER A 360 8.60 -1.63 10.84
CA SER A 360 7.50 -2.00 11.74
C SER A 360 7.73 -1.41 13.14
N PHE A 361 8.94 -1.55 13.68
CA PHE A 361 9.28 -1.02 14.98
C PHE A 361 9.06 0.50 15.07
N VAL A 362 9.49 1.24 14.05
CA VAL A 362 9.35 2.70 14.04
C VAL A 362 7.89 3.12 13.89
N LYS A 363 7.09 2.42 13.06
CA LYS A 363 5.64 2.67 12.93
C LYS A 363 4.91 2.43 14.25
N ASP A 364 5.22 1.33 14.94
CA ASP A 364 4.64 1.02 16.26
C ASP A 364 5.06 2.03 17.31
N TRP A 365 6.34 2.42 17.31
CA TRP A 365 6.85 3.45 18.20
C TRP A 365 6.15 4.81 17.97
N LEU A 366 6.01 5.23 16.71
CA LEU A 366 5.28 6.46 16.35
C LEU A 366 3.83 6.41 16.81
N PHE A 367 3.18 5.26 16.63
CA PHE A 367 1.81 5.04 17.09
C PHE A 367 1.69 5.20 18.62
N ASP A 368 2.59 4.59 19.38
CA ASP A 368 2.62 4.74 20.84
C ASP A 368 2.88 6.19 21.27
N GLN A 369 3.77 6.92 20.59
CA GLN A 369 3.99 8.35 20.85
C GLN A 369 2.72 9.18 20.61
N MET A 370 1.99 8.92 19.52
CA MET A 370 0.72 9.59 19.22
C MET A 370 -0.32 9.33 20.30
N VAL A 371 -0.44 8.07 20.74
CA VAL A 371 -1.36 7.69 21.82
C VAL A 371 -1.02 8.44 23.10
N GLN A 372 0.26 8.49 23.48
CA GLN A 372 0.70 9.22 24.67
C GLN A 372 0.42 10.72 24.57
N GLN A 373 0.61 11.33 23.40
CA GLN A 373 0.36 12.75 23.21
C GLN A 373 -1.13 13.09 23.23
N LEU A 374 -1.98 12.25 22.65
CA LEU A 374 -3.43 12.43 22.65
C LEU A 374 -4.07 12.18 24.01
N SER A 375 -3.45 11.32 24.83
CA SER A 375 -3.87 11.05 26.21
C SER A 375 -3.69 12.25 27.14
N LYS A 376 -2.84 13.21 26.78
CA LYS A 376 -2.57 14.40 27.60
C LYS A 376 -3.66 15.44 27.40
N GLU A 377 -4.06 16.10 28.50
CA GLU A 377 -4.87 17.34 28.49
C GLU A 377 -6.19 17.26 27.69
N SER A 378 -6.82 16.08 27.60
CA SER A 378 -8.03 15.85 26.79
C SER A 378 -7.90 16.33 25.33
N ARG A 379 -6.72 16.15 24.73
CA ARG A 379 -6.41 16.70 23.40
C ARG A 379 -7.22 16.05 22.29
N ARG A 380 -7.44 14.74 22.36
CA ARG A 380 -8.30 14.03 21.39
C ARG A 380 -9.70 14.67 21.38
N GLU A 381 -10.30 14.80 22.55
CA GLU A 381 -11.66 15.32 22.71
C GLU A 381 -11.75 16.75 22.18
N LYS A 382 -10.72 17.57 22.42
CA LYS A 382 -10.62 18.94 21.88
C LYS A 382 -10.58 18.96 20.35
N LEU A 383 -9.81 18.07 19.72
CA LEU A 383 -9.73 17.98 18.25
C LEU A 383 -11.05 17.51 17.64
N GLU A 384 -11.66 16.46 18.20
CA GLU A 384 -12.96 15.95 17.72
C GLU A 384 -14.06 17.01 17.87
N LYS A 385 -14.11 17.71 19.01
CA LYS A 385 -15.06 18.81 19.23
C LYS A 385 -14.82 20.03 18.35
N LYS A 386 -13.57 20.33 18.00
CA LYS A 386 -13.24 21.43 17.07
C LYS A 386 -13.90 21.18 15.72
N HIS A 387 -13.70 20.00 15.13
CA HIS A 387 -14.30 19.61 13.85
C HIS A 387 -15.83 19.51 13.93
N LEU A 388 -16.36 18.98 15.04
CA LEU A 388 -17.80 18.94 15.29
C LEU A 388 -18.43 20.35 15.26
N ARG A 389 -17.85 21.31 15.97
CA ARG A 389 -18.34 22.71 15.99
C ARG A 389 -18.27 23.36 14.61
N GLU A 390 -17.18 23.12 13.89
CA GLU A 390 -16.98 23.67 12.55
C GLU A 390 -18.05 23.15 11.57
N ILE A 391 -18.27 21.83 11.53
CA ILE A 391 -19.24 21.25 10.61
C ILE A 391 -20.69 21.57 11.00
N VAL A 392 -21.01 21.60 12.29
CA VAL A 392 -22.34 22.00 12.78
C VAL A 392 -22.64 23.46 12.43
N LYS A 393 -21.65 24.35 12.52
CA LYS A 393 -21.79 25.74 12.07
C LYS A 393 -22.11 25.80 10.57
N ILE A 394 -21.37 25.06 9.73
CA ILE A 394 -21.61 25.00 8.28
C ILE A 394 -23.03 24.47 7.98
N ILE A 395 -23.47 23.42 8.67
CA ILE A 395 -24.82 22.86 8.52
C ILE A 395 -25.89 23.91 8.89
N THR A 396 -25.72 24.58 10.03
CA THR A 396 -26.67 25.59 10.52
C THR A 396 -26.76 26.80 9.59
N GLU A 397 -25.63 27.24 9.05
CA GLU A 397 -25.55 28.29 8.02
C GLU A 397 -26.25 27.85 6.72
N ALA A 398 -26.06 26.61 6.28
CA ALA A 398 -26.73 26.08 5.10
C ALA A 398 -28.25 26.01 5.27
N ILE A 399 -28.74 25.53 6.42
CA ILE A 399 -30.17 25.50 6.76
C ILE A 399 -30.75 26.91 6.74
N SER A 400 -30.08 27.85 7.41
CA SER A 400 -30.51 29.25 7.49
C SER A 400 -30.55 29.90 6.10
N ASN A 401 -29.50 29.75 5.30
CA ASN A 401 -29.44 30.32 3.96
C ASN A 401 -30.57 29.78 3.07
N ILE A 402 -30.83 28.48 3.08
CA ILE A 402 -31.89 27.88 2.24
C ILE A 402 -33.25 28.37 2.72
N ARG A 403 -33.49 28.44 4.04
CA ARG A 403 -34.72 28.99 4.62
C ARG A 403 -35.04 30.40 4.10
N TYR A 404 -34.03 31.28 3.99
CA TYR A 404 -34.24 32.67 3.55
C TYR A 404 -34.14 32.89 2.04
N THR A 405 -33.57 31.96 1.26
CA THR A 405 -33.37 32.13 -0.19
C THR A 405 -34.41 31.40 -1.04
N THR A 406 -35.10 30.40 -0.47
CA THR A 406 -36.07 29.57 -1.18
C THR A 406 -37.52 29.85 -0.76
N HIS A 407 -37.93 31.13 -0.83
CA HIS A 407 -39.31 31.56 -0.52
C HIS A 407 -40.41 30.88 -1.37
N THR A 408 -40.04 30.18 -2.45
CA THR A 408 -40.93 29.50 -3.39
C THR A 408 -40.93 27.98 -3.25
N VAL A 409 -40.03 27.38 -2.46
CA VAL A 409 -39.97 25.93 -2.28
C VAL A 409 -40.97 25.53 -1.20
N THR A 410 -42.12 25.01 -1.66
CA THR A 410 -43.19 24.50 -0.79
C THR A 410 -43.08 23.01 -0.52
N ASP A 411 -42.23 22.29 -1.28
CA ASP A 411 -42.05 20.86 -1.13
C ASP A 411 -40.80 20.51 -0.29
N MET A 412 -41.01 19.67 0.71
CA MET A 412 -39.98 19.28 1.68
C MET A 412 -38.84 18.47 1.03
N LYS A 413 -39.15 17.71 -0.02
CA LYS A 413 -38.16 16.89 -0.75
C LYS A 413 -37.10 17.77 -1.40
N THR A 414 -37.51 18.78 -2.16
CA THR A 414 -36.61 19.77 -2.78
C THR A 414 -35.85 20.56 -1.72
N PHE A 415 -36.49 20.89 -0.59
CA PHE A 415 -35.81 21.55 0.52
C PHE A 415 -34.64 20.69 1.08
N ILE A 416 -34.89 19.41 1.38
CA ILE A 416 -33.84 18.47 1.83
C ILE A 416 -32.78 18.27 0.74
N GLN A 417 -33.16 18.16 -0.53
CA GLN A 417 -32.21 18.04 -1.64
C GLN A 417 -31.31 19.28 -1.78
N ASN A 418 -31.85 20.48 -1.54
CA ASN A 418 -31.07 21.71 -1.54
C ASN A 418 -30.06 21.73 -0.39
N ILE A 419 -30.45 21.28 0.81
CA ILE A 419 -29.52 21.13 1.95
C ILE A 419 -28.41 20.13 1.59
N CYS A 420 -28.77 18.95 1.08
CA CYS A 420 -27.81 17.92 0.70
C CYS A 420 -26.85 18.42 -0.39
N ARG A 421 -27.35 19.22 -1.34
CA ARG A 421 -26.54 19.83 -2.40
C ARG A 421 -25.58 20.88 -1.86
N ALA A 422 -26.03 21.75 -0.95
CA ALA A 422 -25.18 22.76 -0.31
C ALA A 422 -24.05 22.13 0.52
N LEU A 423 -24.29 20.95 1.10
CA LEU A 423 -23.34 20.26 1.97
C LEU A 423 -22.50 19.19 1.25
N ARG A 424 -22.73 18.95 -0.05
CA ARG A 424 -22.14 17.83 -0.82
C ARG A 424 -20.60 17.80 -0.78
N GLU A 425 -19.95 18.95 -0.81
CA GLU A 425 -18.48 19.01 -0.79
C GLU A 425 -17.87 18.62 0.56
N LYS A 426 -18.67 18.68 1.63
CA LYS A 426 -18.22 18.45 3.01
C LYS A 426 -18.74 17.15 3.60
N LEU A 427 -19.98 16.77 3.28
CA LEU A 427 -20.69 15.63 3.87
C LEU A 427 -21.17 14.65 2.80
N VAL A 428 -20.99 13.37 3.11
CA VAL A 428 -21.54 12.25 2.34
C VAL A 428 -22.73 11.68 3.12
N PHE A 429 -23.92 11.73 2.53
CA PHE A 429 -25.14 11.23 3.19
C PHE A 429 -25.41 9.77 2.81
N PRO A 430 -25.84 8.91 3.77
CA PRO A 430 -26.23 7.54 3.46
C PRO A 430 -27.43 7.50 2.51
N LYS A 431 -27.24 6.97 1.29
CA LYS A 431 -28.25 6.99 0.22
C LYS A 431 -29.56 6.30 0.64
N ASP A 432 -29.47 5.17 1.33
CA ASP A 432 -30.65 4.37 1.72
C ASP A 432 -31.50 5.06 2.80
N ALA A 433 -30.84 5.65 3.79
CA ALA A 433 -31.51 6.45 4.82
C ALA A 433 -32.14 7.71 4.21
N LEU A 434 -31.41 8.39 3.32
CA LEU A 434 -31.90 9.57 2.63
C LEU A 434 -33.14 9.26 1.77
N ASN A 435 -33.09 8.17 1.02
CA ASN A 435 -34.23 7.69 0.23
C ASN A 435 -35.44 7.39 1.13
N SER A 436 -35.22 6.69 2.25
CA SER A 436 -36.29 6.37 3.21
C SER A 436 -37.01 7.62 3.73
N ILE A 437 -36.25 8.70 4.00
CA ILE A 437 -36.80 9.99 4.43
C ILE A 437 -37.51 10.72 3.29
N MET A 438 -37.00 10.61 2.05
CA MET A 438 -37.58 11.26 0.86
C MET A 438 -38.85 10.57 0.32
N THR A 439 -39.16 9.34 0.74
CA THR A 439 -40.24 8.53 0.14
C THR A 439 -41.63 8.90 0.66
N LEU A 440 -41.73 9.63 1.76
CA LEU A 440 -42.99 10.02 2.37
C LEU A 440 -43.20 11.53 2.20
N ASN A 441 -44.12 11.89 1.30
CA ASN A 441 -44.40 13.27 0.91
C ASN A 441 -45.45 13.90 1.84
N TYR A 442 -45.04 14.77 2.78
CA TYR A 442 -45.95 15.37 3.75
C TYR A 442 -45.55 16.78 4.16
N SER A 443 -46.56 17.65 4.32
CA SER A 443 -46.53 19.03 4.83
C SER A 443 -45.84 20.12 3.96
N ALA A 444 -46.44 21.31 3.94
CA ALA A 444 -46.05 22.47 3.12
C ALA A 444 -45.22 23.53 3.88
N ASN A 445 -44.85 23.28 5.16
CA ASN A 445 -44.19 24.29 6.00
C ASN A 445 -42.69 24.04 6.14
N THR A 446 -41.95 24.35 5.08
CA THR A 446 -40.48 24.27 5.04
C THR A 446 -39.80 25.19 6.05
N ALA A 447 -40.44 26.29 6.43
CA ALA A 447 -39.91 27.22 7.44
C ALA A 447 -39.90 26.59 8.84
N GLN A 448 -40.98 25.93 9.23
CA GLN A 448 -41.09 25.25 10.51
C GLN A 448 -40.20 24.01 10.58
N PHE A 449 -40.07 23.27 9.47
CA PHE A 449 -39.08 22.19 9.36
C PHE A 449 -37.66 22.70 9.56
N ALA A 450 -37.29 23.85 8.98
CA ALA A 450 -35.97 24.44 9.15
C ALA A 450 -35.68 24.83 10.62
N ASP A 451 -36.68 25.35 11.35
CA ASP A 451 -36.56 25.65 12.78
C ASP A 451 -36.29 24.39 13.60
N TYR A 452 -37.11 23.35 13.43
CA TYR A 452 -36.91 22.08 14.14
C TYR A 452 -35.61 21.39 13.75
N LEU A 453 -35.20 21.44 12.47
CA LEU A 453 -33.94 20.87 12.02
C LEU A 453 -32.74 21.57 12.66
N THR A 454 -32.81 22.89 12.81
CA THR A 454 -31.76 23.66 13.51
C THR A 454 -31.66 23.23 14.97
N ILE A 455 -32.80 23.04 15.65
CA ILE A 455 -32.84 22.53 17.04
C ILE A 455 -32.25 21.12 17.12
N SER A 456 -32.72 20.19 16.28
CA SER A 456 -32.24 18.81 16.26
C SER A 456 -30.75 18.71 15.98
N VAL A 457 -30.21 19.55 15.09
CA VAL A 457 -28.76 19.62 14.82
C VAL A 457 -27.98 20.12 16.03
N GLY A 458 -28.50 21.11 16.77
CA GLY A 458 -27.90 21.57 18.03
C GLY A 458 -27.93 20.51 19.14
N GLU A 459 -29.02 19.76 19.26
CA GLU A 459 -29.12 18.62 20.19
C GLU A 459 -28.15 17.49 19.83
N MET A 460 -28.00 17.19 18.54
CA MET A 460 -27.01 16.25 18.02
C MET A 460 -25.59 16.70 18.39
N GLU A 461 -25.25 17.98 18.23
CA GLU A 461 -23.93 18.51 18.62
C GLU A 461 -23.64 18.23 20.10
N GLN A 462 -24.60 18.52 20.98
CA GLN A 462 -24.45 18.28 22.42
C GLN A 462 -24.28 16.79 22.74
N SER A 463 -25.09 15.94 22.10
CA SER A 463 -25.02 14.48 22.26
C SER A 463 -23.67 13.91 21.82
N LEU A 464 -23.18 14.32 20.64
CA LEU A 464 -21.87 13.89 20.12
C LEU A 464 -20.71 14.44 20.96
N ALA A 465 -20.80 15.70 21.42
CA ALA A 465 -19.78 16.27 22.29
C ALA A 465 -19.67 15.50 23.62
N ALA A 466 -20.81 15.07 24.18
CA ALA A 466 -20.85 14.23 25.37
C ALA A 466 -20.35 12.80 25.10
N GLU A 467 -20.61 12.24 23.92
CA GLU A 467 -20.04 10.95 23.48
C GLU A 467 -18.51 11.02 23.44
N TYR A 468 -17.94 12.09 22.89
CA TYR A 468 -16.49 12.29 22.88
C TYR A 468 -15.91 12.50 24.29
N ASP A 469 -16.63 13.19 25.19
CA ASP A 469 -16.19 13.38 26.58
C ASP A 469 -16.17 12.11 27.41
N LYS A 470 -17.07 11.15 27.15
CA LYS A 470 -17.06 9.84 27.85
C LYS A 470 -15.75 9.10 27.62
N GLY A 471 -15.08 9.40 26.51
CA GLY A 471 -13.82 8.80 26.12
C GLY A 471 -13.99 7.35 25.67
N GLY A 472 -13.07 6.92 24.80
CA GLY A 472 -12.88 5.52 24.43
C GLY A 472 -11.40 5.15 24.46
N ASP A 473 -11.07 3.91 24.13
CA ASP A 473 -9.68 3.52 23.94
C ASP A 473 -9.07 4.32 22.76
N ILE A 474 -8.03 5.10 23.05
CA ILE A 474 -7.36 5.96 22.05
C ILE A 474 -6.70 5.09 20.97
N LYS A 475 -6.16 3.93 21.33
CA LYS A 475 -5.53 3.00 20.38
C LYS A 475 -6.58 2.45 19.43
N GLU A 476 -7.71 1.98 19.93
CA GLU A 476 -8.81 1.49 19.07
C GLU A 476 -9.33 2.60 18.16
N ARG A 477 -9.52 3.81 18.71
CA ARG A 477 -9.96 4.97 17.93
C ARG A 477 -8.98 5.29 16.80
N LEU A 478 -7.68 5.36 17.07
CA LEU A 478 -6.67 5.61 16.04
C LEU A 478 -6.57 4.46 15.02
N ARG A 479 -6.69 3.21 15.45
CA ARG A 479 -6.69 2.05 14.55
C ARG A 479 -7.91 2.04 13.63
N SER A 480 -9.06 2.54 14.09
CA SER A 480 -10.28 2.66 13.27
C SER A 480 -10.20 3.73 12.18
N LEU A 481 -9.21 4.64 12.23
CA LEU A 481 -9.12 5.73 11.25
C LEU A 481 -8.79 5.21 9.85
N PRO A 482 -9.45 5.72 8.79
CA PRO A 482 -9.12 5.38 7.41
C PRO A 482 -7.74 5.92 7.03
N PHE A 483 -7.38 7.09 7.54
CA PHE A 483 -6.05 7.67 7.41
C PHE A 483 -5.18 7.23 8.60
N LYS A 484 -4.06 6.55 8.33
CA LYS A 484 -3.09 6.09 9.36
C LYS A 484 -2.03 7.17 9.63
N PRO A 485 -2.06 7.88 10.77
CA PRO A 485 -1.14 8.98 11.03
C PRO A 485 0.32 8.52 11.15
N GLN A 486 0.56 7.34 11.73
CA GLN A 486 1.89 6.75 11.90
C GLN A 486 2.58 6.50 10.55
N ASP A 487 1.84 6.05 9.54
CA ASP A 487 2.40 5.80 8.20
C ASP A 487 2.76 7.11 7.50
N LYS A 488 1.96 8.16 7.69
CA LYS A 488 2.27 9.49 7.14
C LYS A 488 3.49 10.11 7.82
N MET A 489 3.57 10.02 9.15
CA MET A 489 4.72 10.50 9.93
C MET A 489 5.98 9.74 9.55
N PHE A 490 5.89 8.41 9.52
CA PHE A 490 6.95 7.53 9.05
C PHE A 490 7.40 7.97 7.66
N THR A 491 6.53 7.98 6.66
CA THR A 491 6.89 8.38 5.29
C THR A 491 7.52 9.79 5.18
N THR A 492 7.22 10.71 6.12
CA THR A 492 7.81 12.05 6.12
C THR A 492 9.20 12.08 6.75
N LEU A 493 9.41 11.33 7.84
CA LEU A 493 10.64 11.33 8.63
C LEU A 493 11.62 10.25 8.18
N PHE A 494 11.10 9.21 7.55
CA PHE A 494 11.81 8.08 7.01
C PHE A 494 12.30 8.43 5.61
N GLY A 495 13.61 8.23 5.39
CA GLY A 495 14.26 8.45 4.09
C GLY A 495 13.96 7.31 3.11
N CYS A 496 14.99 6.79 2.45
CA CYS A 496 14.86 5.67 1.52
C CYS A 496 14.53 4.31 2.15
N GLY A 497 14.66 4.17 3.48
CA GLY A 497 14.42 2.92 4.21
C GLY A 497 15.44 1.81 4.06
N LYS A 498 16.49 2.02 3.26
CA LYS A 498 17.57 1.05 3.09
C LYS A 498 18.42 0.98 4.35
N ILE A 499 18.79 -0.23 4.75
CA ILE A 499 19.68 -0.49 5.89
C ILE A 499 21.01 -1.07 5.42
N CYS A 500 22.09 -0.77 6.14
CA CYS A 500 23.41 -1.25 5.78
C CYS A 500 23.43 -2.79 5.78
N PRO A 501 23.93 -3.45 4.72
CA PRO A 501 23.89 -4.91 4.59
C PRO A 501 24.70 -5.63 5.67
N PHE A 502 25.63 -4.94 6.30
CA PHE A 502 26.45 -5.47 7.38
C PHE A 502 25.81 -5.18 8.75
N CYS A 503 25.94 -3.97 9.27
CA CYS A 503 25.49 -3.63 10.62
C CYS A 503 24.00 -3.26 10.74
N GLY A 504 23.27 -3.11 9.63
CA GLY A 504 21.83 -2.80 9.63
C GLY A 504 21.48 -1.35 10.00
N VAL A 505 22.45 -0.43 10.02
CA VAL A 505 22.15 1.00 10.27
C VAL A 505 21.31 1.58 9.12
N PRO A 506 20.26 2.38 9.39
CA PRO A 506 19.47 2.99 8.33
C PRO A 506 20.28 4.06 7.58
N CYS A 507 20.18 4.05 6.24
CA CYS A 507 20.83 4.99 5.34
C CYS A 507 20.44 6.43 5.67
N GLU A 508 21.41 7.34 5.82
CA GLU A 508 21.33 8.76 6.20
C GLU A 508 21.01 9.73 5.08
N ALA A 509 21.11 9.29 3.82
CA ALA A 509 20.87 10.15 2.68
C ALA A 509 19.46 10.77 2.69
N GLY A 510 19.39 12.04 2.30
CA GLY A 510 18.16 12.83 2.27
C GLY A 510 17.33 12.55 1.03
N GLY A 511 16.01 12.63 1.16
CA GLY A 511 15.08 12.36 0.05
C GLY A 511 14.73 10.87 -0.11
N LYS A 512 13.71 10.59 -0.92
CA LYS A 512 13.27 9.21 -1.21
C LYS A 512 14.09 8.52 -2.30
N GLN A 513 14.78 9.29 -3.14
CA GLN A 513 15.58 8.80 -4.26
C GLN A 513 17.00 9.36 -4.16
N HIS A 514 17.98 8.46 -4.16
CA HIS A 514 19.39 8.76 -4.25
C HIS A 514 20.14 7.48 -4.69
N ASP A 515 21.20 7.64 -5.46
CA ASP A 515 21.87 6.52 -6.12
C ASP A 515 22.80 5.74 -5.18
N LYS A 516 23.26 6.39 -4.11
CA LYS A 516 24.17 5.83 -3.12
C LYS A 516 23.61 5.97 -1.71
N HIS A 517 23.64 4.87 -0.99
CA HIS A 517 23.27 4.76 0.41
C HIS A 517 24.52 4.90 1.28
N PHE A 518 24.45 5.71 2.33
CA PHE A 518 25.55 5.84 3.28
C PHE A 518 25.00 6.07 4.69
N SER A 519 25.82 5.85 5.69
CA SER A 519 25.58 6.32 7.06
C SER A 519 26.92 6.80 7.62
N SER A 520 26.94 7.94 8.29
CA SER A 520 28.17 8.46 8.87
C SER A 520 28.60 7.65 10.11
N ILE A 521 27.68 6.90 10.73
CA ILE A 521 27.94 6.17 11.98
C ILE A 521 27.49 4.72 11.85
N HIS A 522 28.47 3.84 11.60
CA HIS A 522 28.25 2.40 11.65
C HIS A 522 28.37 1.86 13.08
N ARG A 523 27.74 0.71 13.32
CA ARG A 523 27.75 -0.01 14.61
C ARG A 523 28.41 -1.37 14.45
N SER A 524 28.81 -1.98 15.57
CA SER A 524 29.43 -3.31 15.58
C SER A 524 28.55 -4.34 14.90
N GLU A 525 29.12 -5.13 13.99
CA GLU A 525 28.34 -6.10 13.20
C GLU A 525 27.72 -7.20 14.08
N GLY A 526 28.37 -7.54 15.19
CA GLY A 526 27.88 -8.50 16.17
C GLY A 526 26.51 -8.16 16.76
N ILE A 527 26.12 -6.88 16.79
CA ILE A 527 24.78 -6.45 17.21
C ILE A 527 23.68 -7.02 16.30
N ARG A 528 24.01 -7.31 15.04
CA ARG A 528 23.11 -7.97 14.08
C ARG A 528 23.27 -9.50 14.06
N GLY A 529 24.15 -10.05 14.89
CA GLY A 529 24.43 -11.48 14.96
C GLY A 529 25.61 -11.95 14.08
N TRP A 530 26.37 -11.02 13.49
CA TRP A 530 27.57 -11.40 12.74
C TRP A 530 28.64 -11.95 13.67
N ARG A 531 29.25 -13.06 13.25
CA ARG A 531 30.25 -13.79 14.03
C ARG A 531 31.43 -14.19 13.16
N SER A 532 32.58 -14.31 13.80
CA SER A 532 33.78 -14.88 13.19
C SER A 532 33.51 -16.34 12.80
N THR A 533 33.94 -16.73 11.61
CA THR A 533 33.74 -18.10 11.13
C THR A 533 34.67 -19.10 11.80
N PHE A 534 35.82 -18.64 12.29
CA PHE A 534 36.79 -19.48 13.01
C PHE A 534 36.42 -19.65 14.47
N SER A 535 36.25 -18.54 15.20
CA SER A 535 35.98 -18.60 16.65
C SER A 535 34.50 -18.77 16.98
N GLN A 536 33.60 -18.56 16.01
CA GLN A 536 32.15 -18.49 16.19
C GLN A 536 31.71 -17.39 17.18
N LYS A 537 32.63 -16.50 17.59
CA LYS A 537 32.34 -15.36 18.48
C LYS A 537 31.76 -14.18 17.70
N LEU A 538 30.86 -13.43 18.33
CA LEU A 538 30.32 -12.19 17.76
C LEU A 538 31.44 -11.18 17.44
N MET A 539 31.29 -10.45 16.34
CA MET A 539 32.28 -9.47 15.89
C MET A 539 31.99 -8.09 16.50
N ILE A 540 33.02 -7.43 17.03
CA ILE A 540 32.92 -6.08 17.61
C ILE A 540 33.31 -4.99 16.61
N ASP A 541 33.94 -5.37 15.49
CA ASP A 541 34.35 -4.48 14.41
C ASP A 541 33.16 -3.77 13.74
N ILE A 542 33.43 -2.58 13.19
CA ILE A 542 32.44 -1.77 12.47
C ILE A 542 32.71 -1.79 10.96
N CYS A 543 31.69 -1.49 10.16
CA CYS A 543 31.82 -1.53 8.71
C CYS A 543 32.98 -0.66 8.19
N SER A 544 33.15 0.56 8.73
CA SER A 544 34.20 1.50 8.31
C SER A 544 35.62 0.96 8.48
N SER A 545 35.89 0.21 9.55
CA SER A 545 37.21 -0.42 9.74
C SER A 545 37.36 -1.70 8.91
N LEU A 546 36.27 -2.44 8.71
CA LEU A 546 36.26 -3.70 7.95
C LEU A 546 36.52 -3.49 6.45
N VAL A 547 35.90 -2.48 5.82
CA VAL A 547 36.06 -2.21 4.37
C VAL A 547 37.47 -1.79 3.94
N VAL A 548 38.35 -1.46 4.89
CA VAL A 548 39.79 -1.19 4.62
C VAL A 548 40.71 -2.31 5.12
N SER A 549 40.16 -3.31 5.81
CA SER A 549 40.90 -4.44 6.39
C SER A 549 41.16 -5.57 5.39
N SER A 550 41.98 -6.54 5.78
CA SER A 550 42.13 -7.82 5.06
C SER A 550 41.08 -8.87 5.43
N GLN A 551 40.06 -8.51 6.22
CA GLN A 551 38.99 -9.43 6.59
C GLN A 551 38.09 -9.73 5.39
N SER A 552 37.32 -10.81 5.50
CA SER A 552 36.37 -11.24 4.47
C SER A 552 35.00 -11.46 5.07
N PHE A 553 33.95 -11.09 4.33
CA PHE A 553 32.58 -11.46 4.61
C PHE A 553 32.19 -12.64 3.72
N PHE A 554 31.04 -13.26 3.98
CA PHE A 554 30.51 -14.28 3.09
C PHE A 554 29.18 -13.85 2.49
N VAL A 555 28.96 -14.25 1.24
CA VAL A 555 27.66 -14.17 0.58
C VAL A 555 27.18 -15.59 0.32
N GLN A 556 25.90 -15.84 0.57
CA GLN A 556 25.31 -17.15 0.37
C GLN A 556 24.72 -17.22 -1.06
N GLU A 557 25.56 -17.54 -2.03
CA GLU A 557 25.19 -17.51 -3.46
C GLU A 557 24.57 -18.83 -3.96
N THR A 558 24.93 -19.98 -3.38
CA THR A 558 24.47 -21.30 -3.86
C THR A 558 24.31 -22.33 -2.73
N ALA A 559 23.65 -23.47 -3.03
CA ALA A 559 23.57 -24.64 -2.16
C ALA A 559 24.95 -25.33 -1.91
N ALA A 560 26.01 -24.92 -2.61
CA ALA A 560 27.34 -25.54 -2.57
C ALA A 560 28.27 -24.98 -1.46
N GLY A 561 27.84 -23.97 -0.69
CA GLY A 561 28.57 -23.47 0.48
C GLY A 561 28.72 -21.95 0.53
N ARG A 562 29.29 -21.45 1.63
CA ARG A 562 29.58 -20.02 1.84
C ARG A 562 30.85 -19.65 1.09
N GLN A 563 30.78 -18.70 0.16
CA GLN A 563 31.97 -18.12 -0.48
C GLN A 563 32.38 -16.84 0.24
N TYR A 564 33.69 -16.70 0.48
CA TYR A 564 34.26 -15.56 1.19
C TYR A 564 34.80 -14.53 0.22
N HIS A 565 34.50 -13.27 0.50
CA HIS A 565 34.89 -12.12 -0.30
C HIS A 565 35.55 -11.07 0.60
N PRO A 566 36.66 -10.45 0.16
CA PRO A 566 37.28 -9.37 0.93
C PRO A 566 36.30 -8.23 1.16
N TYR A 567 36.27 -7.67 2.37
CA TYR A 567 35.44 -6.49 2.65
C TYR A 567 35.78 -5.29 1.77
N LYS A 568 37.00 -5.19 1.23
CA LYS A 568 37.41 -4.15 0.27
C LYS A 568 36.61 -4.19 -1.03
N ASP A 569 36.11 -5.37 -1.39
CA ASP A 569 35.37 -5.62 -2.63
C ASP A 569 33.85 -5.67 -2.39
N TYR A 570 33.38 -5.15 -1.24
CA TYR A 570 31.96 -5.21 -0.88
C TYR A 570 31.04 -4.58 -1.93
N GLN A 571 31.51 -3.56 -2.65
CA GLN A 571 30.74 -2.87 -3.69
C GLN A 571 30.43 -3.74 -4.90
N THR A 572 31.11 -4.87 -5.10
CA THR A 572 30.73 -5.86 -6.11
C THR A 572 29.38 -6.50 -5.79
N TYR A 573 29.05 -6.63 -4.50
CA TYR A 573 27.83 -7.26 -3.99
C TYR A 573 26.78 -6.26 -3.54
N TYR A 574 27.22 -5.10 -3.03
CA TYR A 574 26.38 -4.01 -2.55
C TYR A 574 26.79 -2.70 -3.25
N PRO A 575 26.60 -2.59 -4.59
CA PRO A 575 27.06 -1.45 -5.38
C PRO A 575 26.34 -0.15 -5.03
N ASP A 576 25.16 -0.24 -4.43
CA ASP A 576 24.32 0.87 -3.98
C ASP A 576 24.77 1.44 -2.63
N TRP A 577 25.68 0.78 -1.89
CA TRP A 577 26.21 1.26 -0.62
C TRP A 577 27.59 1.91 -0.74
N ASN A 578 27.73 3.08 -0.12
CA ASN A 578 28.99 3.73 0.16
C ASN A 578 29.25 3.72 1.67
N ILE A 579 30.25 2.95 2.07
CA ILE A 579 30.78 2.87 3.43
C ILE A 579 32.15 3.51 3.40
N ASP A 580 32.28 4.66 4.05
CA ASP A 580 33.54 5.38 4.13
C ASP A 580 34.51 4.59 5.03
N GLY A 581 35.61 4.16 4.42
CA GLY A 581 36.60 3.30 5.03
C GLY A 581 37.63 4.10 5.82
N ASP A 582 37.76 3.79 7.11
CA ASP A 582 38.74 4.42 8.00
C ASP A 582 39.15 3.43 9.10
N SER A 583 40.44 3.07 9.11
CA SER A 583 41.00 2.14 10.09
C SER A 583 41.10 2.72 11.51
N SER A 584 40.99 4.05 11.65
CA SER A 584 41.00 4.75 12.94
C SER A 584 39.62 4.95 13.54
N MET A 585 38.55 4.67 12.77
CA MET A 585 37.18 4.75 13.28
C MET A 585 36.86 3.56 14.19
N GLU A 586 36.31 3.89 15.35
CA GLU A 586 35.77 2.92 16.30
C GLU A 586 34.25 3.06 16.42
N ALA A 587 33.60 2.03 16.98
CA ALA A 587 32.19 2.12 17.34
C ALA A 587 31.96 3.29 18.30
N ALA A 588 30.86 4.03 18.12
CA ALA A 588 30.47 5.05 19.09
C ALA A 588 30.24 4.41 20.47
N ASP A 589 30.59 5.11 21.55
CA ASP A 589 30.45 4.57 22.93
C ASP A 589 29.02 4.10 23.23
N TYR A 590 28.02 4.70 22.59
CA TYR A 590 26.65 4.18 22.61
C TYR A 590 26.55 2.72 22.18
N TRP A 591 27.10 2.37 21.01
CA TRP A 591 27.03 1.00 20.48
C TRP A 591 28.02 0.07 21.18
N LYS A 592 29.16 0.59 21.67
CA LYS A 592 30.06 -0.15 22.57
C LYS A 592 29.34 -0.60 23.84
N TYR A 593 28.61 0.32 24.48
CA TYR A 593 27.78 0.03 25.65
C TYR A 593 26.69 -1.01 25.36
N VAL A 594 25.95 -0.86 24.25
CA VAL A 594 24.91 -1.82 23.84
C VAL A 594 25.50 -3.21 23.61
N MET A 595 26.64 -3.31 22.91
CA MET A 595 27.32 -4.57 22.66
C MET A 595 27.83 -5.21 23.96
N ALA A 596 28.45 -4.43 24.85
CA ALA A 596 28.92 -4.92 26.14
C ALA A 596 27.77 -5.41 27.05
N THR A 597 26.64 -4.70 27.06
CA THR A 597 25.49 -4.99 27.91
C THR A 597 24.73 -6.23 27.45
N PHE A 598 24.54 -6.41 26.14
CA PHE A 598 23.70 -7.48 25.59
C PHE A 598 24.47 -8.62 24.91
N ASN A 599 25.80 -8.64 25.03
CA ASN A 599 26.70 -9.61 24.39
C ASN A 599 26.20 -11.06 24.50
N GLU A 600 25.96 -11.52 25.73
CA GLU A 600 25.49 -12.88 26.03
C GLU A 600 24.09 -13.16 25.46
N THR A 601 23.22 -12.15 25.47
CA THR A 601 21.83 -12.28 24.99
C THR A 601 21.81 -12.43 23.47
N ILE A 602 22.58 -11.58 22.76
CA ILE A 602 22.75 -11.65 21.32
C ILE A 602 23.35 -12.99 20.92
N ALA A 603 24.43 -13.41 21.60
CA ALA A 603 25.15 -14.64 21.29
C ALA A 603 24.24 -15.87 21.40
N LYS A 604 23.47 -15.95 22.49
CA LYS A 604 22.51 -17.04 22.71
C LYS A 604 21.44 -17.11 21.63
N GLU A 605 20.90 -15.96 21.21
CA GLU A 605 19.84 -15.92 20.21
C GLU A 605 20.34 -16.30 18.81
N ASP A 606 21.52 -15.82 18.43
CA ASP A 606 22.11 -16.03 17.11
C ASP A 606 22.91 -17.33 16.98
N GLY A 607 22.92 -18.16 18.03
CA GLY A 607 23.69 -19.40 18.08
C GLY A 607 25.19 -19.17 17.94
N ALA A 608 25.69 -18.05 18.46
CA ALA A 608 27.08 -17.63 18.44
C ALA A 608 27.70 -17.73 19.85
N PHE A 609 29.02 -17.64 19.94
CA PHE A 609 29.69 -17.39 21.21
C PHE A 609 29.75 -15.87 21.49
N PRO A 610 29.75 -15.47 22.77
CA PRO A 610 29.93 -14.06 23.15
C PRO A 610 31.21 -13.48 22.56
N ALA A 611 31.16 -12.21 22.17
CA ALA A 611 32.34 -11.45 21.76
C ALA A 611 33.32 -11.29 22.91
N ASP A 612 34.61 -11.16 22.58
CA ASP A 612 35.64 -10.74 23.51
C ASP A 612 35.57 -9.22 23.68
N ILE A 613 34.71 -8.76 24.61
CA ILE A 613 34.48 -7.34 24.86
C ILE A 613 35.70 -6.72 25.57
N PRO A 614 36.30 -5.63 25.03
CA PRO A 614 37.36 -4.87 25.69
C PRO A 614 36.95 -4.34 27.07
N GLU A 615 37.90 -4.24 28.02
CA GLU A 615 37.59 -3.82 29.39
C GLU A 615 37.05 -2.39 29.48
N ASP A 616 37.54 -1.47 28.63
CA ASP A 616 37.03 -0.11 28.52
C ASP A 616 35.55 -0.08 28.12
N TRP A 617 35.08 -1.00 27.26
CA TRP A 617 33.66 -1.08 26.89
C TRP A 617 32.78 -1.55 28.06
N LYS A 618 33.31 -2.43 28.91
CA LYS A 618 32.59 -2.93 30.11
C LYS A 618 32.44 -1.86 31.18
N THR A 619 33.30 -0.83 31.17
CA THR A 619 33.22 0.30 32.11
C THR A 619 32.24 1.39 31.69
N LEU A 620 31.71 1.34 30.46
CA LEU A 620 30.77 2.35 29.96
C LEU A 620 29.44 2.31 30.73
N THR A 621 28.93 3.48 31.06
CA THR A 621 27.63 3.65 31.72
C THR A 621 26.55 4.09 30.73
N PRO A 622 25.25 3.97 31.09
CA PRO A 622 24.17 4.57 30.32
C PRO A 622 24.36 6.07 30.06
N ASP A 623 24.97 6.81 31.01
CA ASP A 623 25.21 8.24 30.86
C ASP A 623 26.30 8.54 29.82
N ASP A 624 27.35 7.71 29.75
CA ASP A 624 28.38 7.79 28.72
C ASP A 624 27.78 7.50 27.33
N ALA A 625 26.94 6.47 27.24
CA ALA A 625 26.21 6.13 26.03
C ALA A 625 25.28 7.29 25.56
N LEU A 626 24.60 7.96 26.49
CA LEU A 626 23.78 9.12 26.19
C LEU A 626 24.61 10.33 25.73
N LYS A 627 25.75 10.58 26.37
CA LYS A 627 26.69 11.65 25.98
C LYS A 627 27.23 11.42 24.56
N SER A 628 27.59 10.18 24.25
CA SER A 628 28.01 9.76 22.91
C SER A 628 26.92 10.01 21.87
N LEU A 629 25.66 9.60 22.14
CA LEU A 629 24.53 9.92 21.25
C LEU A 629 24.37 11.42 21.00
N LYS A 630 24.47 12.25 22.05
CA LYS A 630 24.33 13.71 21.88
C LYS A 630 25.41 14.27 20.95
N MET A 631 26.66 13.83 21.10
CA MET A 631 27.76 14.23 20.24
C MET A 631 27.54 13.77 18.80
N SER A 632 27.18 12.50 18.60
CA SER A 632 26.94 11.90 17.28
C SER A 632 25.85 12.60 16.47
N PHE A 633 24.79 13.08 17.13
CA PHE A 633 23.66 13.73 16.47
C PHE A 633 23.67 15.26 16.59
N ASN A 634 24.77 15.86 17.09
CA ASN A 634 24.91 17.30 17.35
C ASN A 634 23.76 17.90 18.21
N MET A 635 23.26 17.13 19.16
CA MET A 635 22.17 17.55 20.06
C MET A 635 22.76 18.24 21.30
N ARG A 636 22.22 19.43 21.65
CA ARG A 636 22.68 20.22 22.80
C ARG A 636 22.30 19.61 24.16
#